data_AF-A0A1I4R5E0-F1
#
_entry.id   AF-A0A1I4R5E0-F1
#
_cell.length_a   1.000
_cell.length_b   1.000
_cell.length_c   1.000
_cell.angle_alpha   90.00
_cell.angle_beta   90.00
_cell.angle_gamma   90.00
#
_symmetry.space_group_name_H-M   'P 1'
#
loop_
_entity.id
_entity.type
_entity.pdbx_description
1 polymer ?
#
loop_
_entity_poly.entity_id
_entity_poly.type
_entity_poly.pdbx_seq_one_letter_code
_entity_poly.pdbx_strand_id
1 'polypeptide(L)'
;MALTTTALNASSVYGAMSRLANRGQAGQADGAAAGAAGVTASDFGAMLRDQVQQVVDQGNASEVKQASYMAGKGDIIDVVTAVSEAEVALDTMVSVRDKVISAYEEIMRMAI
;
A
#
# COMPACT_ATOMS: atom_id res chain seq x y z
N MET A 1 -25.68 -19.18 31.63
CA MET A 1 -25.19 -17.79 31.83
C MET A 1 -24.14 -17.47 30.78
N ALA A 2 -24.52 -17.47 29.50
CA ALA A 2 -23.63 -17.15 28.39
C ALA A 2 -24.49 -16.74 27.18
N LEU A 3 -24.90 -15.48 27.08
CA LEU A 3 -25.47 -14.94 25.84
C LEU A 3 -25.44 -13.40 25.72
N THR A 4 -24.74 -12.66 26.59
CA THR A 4 -24.84 -11.19 26.64
C THR A 4 -23.60 -10.41 26.18
N THR A 5 -22.50 -11.06 25.81
CA THR A 5 -21.24 -10.34 25.51
C THR A 5 -21.12 -9.86 24.05
N THR A 6 -21.94 -10.36 23.12
CA THR A 6 -21.83 -10.00 21.69
C THR A 6 -22.58 -8.70 21.33
N ALA A 7 -23.54 -8.24 22.14
CA ALA A 7 -24.40 -7.10 21.81
C ALA A 7 -23.77 -5.72 22.08
N LEU A 8 -22.63 -5.63 22.77
CA LEU A 8 -22.06 -4.35 23.23
C LEU A 8 -21.11 -3.67 22.24
N ASN A 9 -20.78 -4.30 21.11
CA ASN A 9 -19.86 -3.75 20.11
C ASN A 9 -20.54 -3.21 18.83
N ALA A 10 -21.87 -3.27 18.71
CA ALA A 10 -22.58 -2.73 17.55
C ALA A 10 -22.76 -1.19 17.61
N SER A 11 -22.90 -0.64 18.82
CA SER A 11 -23.13 0.80 19.03
C SER A 11 -21.89 1.66 18.77
N SER A 12 -20.69 1.12 18.99
CA SER A 12 -19.41 1.81 18.71
C SER A 12 -19.07 1.85 17.21
N VAL A 13 -19.55 0.87 16.43
CA VAL A 13 -19.37 0.82 14.97
C VAL A 13 -20.20 1.90 14.28
N TYR A 14 -21.41 2.18 14.76
CA TYR A 14 -22.25 3.23 14.18
C TYR A 14 -21.63 4.63 14.32
N GLY A 15 -20.95 4.90 15.44
CA GLY A 15 -20.18 6.13 15.66
C GLY A 15 -18.84 6.21 14.91
N ALA A 16 -18.29 5.08 14.47
CA ALA A 16 -17.13 5.03 13.58
C ALA A 16 -17.54 5.29 12.11
N MET A 17 -18.69 4.76 11.70
CA MET A 17 -19.24 4.92 10.36
C MET A 17 -19.67 6.37 10.07
N SER A 18 -20.28 7.04 11.05
CA SER A 18 -20.68 8.46 10.92
C SER A 18 -19.47 9.42 10.87
N ARG A 19 -18.35 9.06 11.49
CA ARG A 19 -17.08 9.81 11.37
C ARG A 19 -16.42 9.60 10.00
N LEU A 20 -16.58 8.43 9.40
CA LEU A 20 -16.09 8.18 8.03
C LEU A 20 -16.96 8.92 6.99
N ALA A 21 -18.27 8.98 7.19
CA ALA A 21 -19.18 9.76 6.35
C ALA A 21 -18.90 11.28 6.43
N ASN A 22 -18.65 11.81 7.64
CA ASN A 22 -18.26 13.23 7.80
C ASN A 22 -16.82 13.51 7.37
N ARG A 23 -15.93 12.51 7.27
CA ARG A 23 -14.59 12.69 6.67
C ARG A 23 -14.65 12.98 5.17
N GLY A 24 -15.74 12.61 4.50
CA GLY A 24 -16.01 12.95 3.10
C GLY A 24 -16.46 14.40 2.87
N GLN A 25 -16.89 15.12 3.91
CA GLN A 25 -17.41 16.50 3.78
C GLN A 25 -16.72 17.55 4.68
N ALA A 26 -16.00 17.14 5.72
CA ALA A 26 -15.16 18.02 6.55
C ALA A 26 -13.64 17.84 6.29
N GLY A 27 -13.28 17.26 5.14
CA GLY A 27 -11.91 16.99 4.71
C GLY A 27 -11.55 17.65 3.37
N GLN A 28 -12.16 18.79 3.06
CA GLN A 28 -11.76 19.64 1.95
C GLN A 28 -10.81 20.73 2.47
N ALA A 29 -9.50 20.47 2.42
CA ALA A 29 -8.43 21.44 2.21
C ALA A 29 -7.07 20.71 2.20
N ASP A 30 -6.28 20.97 1.16
CA ASP A 30 -4.93 20.46 0.90
C ASP A 30 -4.77 19.00 0.42
N GLY A 31 -4.67 18.84 -0.91
CA GLY A 31 -3.67 17.92 -1.46
C GLY A 31 -4.10 16.84 -2.46
N ALA A 32 -5.39 16.51 -2.61
CA ALA A 32 -5.77 15.29 -3.36
C ALA A 32 -6.43 15.49 -4.73
N ALA A 33 -6.60 16.73 -5.23
CA ALA A 33 -7.26 16.98 -6.52
C ALA A 33 -6.68 18.13 -7.37
N ALA A 34 -5.41 18.50 -7.13
CA ALA A 34 -4.67 19.41 -7.99
C ALA A 34 -3.30 18.79 -8.32
N GLY A 35 -3.30 17.83 -9.24
CA GLY A 35 -2.07 17.12 -9.64
C GLY A 35 -2.14 16.50 -11.02
N ALA A 36 -2.99 17.03 -11.91
CA ALA A 36 -3.00 16.68 -13.33
C ALA A 36 -2.47 17.82 -14.22
N ALA A 37 -1.84 18.83 -13.60
CA ALA A 37 -1.20 19.94 -14.30
C ALA A 37 0.30 19.93 -13.95
N GLY A 38 1.09 19.30 -14.80
CA GLY A 38 2.56 19.43 -14.78
C GLY A 38 3.29 18.47 -13.86
N VAL A 39 3.13 17.15 -14.05
CA VAL A 39 4.12 16.19 -13.55
C VAL A 39 5.31 16.26 -14.50
N THR A 40 6.38 16.93 -14.06
CA THR A 40 7.65 16.89 -14.80
C THR A 40 8.31 15.52 -14.59
N ALA A 41 9.18 15.09 -15.50
CA ALA A 41 9.85 13.78 -15.38
C ALA A 41 10.61 13.59 -14.05
N SER A 42 10.99 14.69 -13.39
CA SER A 42 11.58 14.71 -12.04
C SER A 42 10.60 14.25 -10.95
N ASP A 43 9.31 14.55 -11.11
CA ASP A 43 8.27 14.25 -10.12
C ASP A 43 7.89 12.76 -10.14
N PHE A 44 7.92 12.13 -11.33
CA PHE A 44 7.74 10.68 -11.43
C PHE A 44 8.88 9.91 -10.72
N GLY A 45 10.13 10.34 -10.91
CA GLY A 45 11.28 9.73 -10.23
C GLY A 45 11.29 9.96 -8.72
N ALA A 46 10.71 11.06 -8.24
CA ALA A 46 10.48 11.29 -6.82
C ALA A 46 9.39 10.36 -6.26
N MET A 47 8.23 10.27 -6.92
CA MET A 47 7.16 9.34 -6.56
C MET A 47 7.63 7.88 -6.55
N LEU A 48 8.40 7.46 -7.57
CA LEU A 48 8.91 6.10 -7.64
C LEU A 48 9.88 5.79 -6.50
N ARG A 49 10.72 6.74 -6.11
CA ARG A 49 11.61 6.58 -4.94
C ARG A 49 10.83 6.45 -3.64
N ASP A 50 9.81 7.27 -3.45
CA ASP A 50 8.94 7.20 -2.27
C ASP A 50 8.21 5.84 -2.20
N GLN A 51 7.69 5.36 -3.33
CA GLN A 51 7.04 4.05 -3.41
C GLN A 51 8.03 2.91 -3.12
N VAL A 52 9.25 2.97 -3.65
CA VAL A 52 10.29 1.97 -3.37
C VAL A 52 10.68 1.99 -1.88
N GLN A 53 10.82 3.19 -1.28
CA GLN A 53 11.10 3.32 0.15
C GLN A 53 9.97 2.72 0.99
N GLN A 54 8.73 2.96 0.60
CA GLN A 54 7.56 2.41 1.27
C GLN A 54 7.51 0.88 1.22
N VAL A 55 7.95 0.25 0.12
CA VAL A 55 8.08 -1.21 0.02
C VAL A 55 9.15 -1.75 0.97
N VAL A 56 10.29 -1.06 1.09
CA VAL A 56 11.36 -1.43 2.04
C VAL A 56 10.87 -1.35 3.48
N ASP A 57 10.14 -0.29 3.83
CA ASP A 57 9.58 -0.12 5.17
C ASP A 57 8.51 -1.19 5.47
N GLN A 58 7.67 -1.52 4.48
CA GLN A 58 6.69 -2.59 4.57
C GLN A 58 7.36 -3.97 4.77
N GLY A 59 8.49 -4.22 4.10
CA GLY A 59 9.31 -5.43 4.27
C GLY A 59 9.82 -5.58 5.70
N ASN A 60 10.44 -4.54 6.25
CA ASN A 60 10.89 -4.53 7.65
C ASN A 60 9.74 -4.75 8.64
N ALA A 61 8.59 -4.12 8.41
CA ALA A 61 7.40 -4.33 9.24
C ALA A 61 6.87 -5.77 9.16
N SER A 62 6.98 -6.40 7.98
CA SER A 62 6.64 -7.81 7.77
C SER A 62 7.58 -8.75 8.54
N GLU A 63 8.89 -8.46 8.55
CA GLU A 63 9.87 -9.24 9.32
C GLU A 63 9.60 -9.19 10.83
N VAL A 64 9.23 -8.01 11.35
CA VAL A 64 8.84 -7.85 12.77
C VAL A 64 7.58 -8.68 13.09
N LYS A 65 6.61 -8.70 12.16
CA LYS A 65 5.39 -9.53 12.30
C LYS A 65 5.70 -11.02 12.18
N GLN A 66 6.60 -11.44 11.29
CA GLN A 66 7.06 -12.83 11.17
C GLN A 66 7.82 -13.28 12.42
N ALA A 67 8.69 -12.44 12.99
CA ALA A 67 9.34 -12.72 14.26
C ALA A 67 8.31 -12.89 15.39
N SER A 68 7.25 -12.09 15.38
CA SER A 68 6.13 -12.18 16.32
C SER A 68 5.29 -13.45 16.11
N TYR A 69 5.15 -13.92 14.87
CA TYR A 69 4.50 -15.19 14.51
C TYR A 69 5.31 -16.39 15.00
N MET A 70 6.61 -16.42 14.73
CA MET A 70 7.53 -17.49 15.20
C MET A 70 7.60 -17.56 16.73
N ALA A 71 7.32 -16.46 17.43
CA ALA A 71 7.15 -16.42 18.89
C ALA A 71 5.82 -17.04 19.39
N GLY A 72 5.01 -17.64 18.51
CA GLY A 72 3.78 -18.36 18.84
C GLY A 72 2.53 -17.49 18.98
N LYS A 73 2.51 -16.28 18.42
CA LYS A 73 1.42 -15.29 18.57
C LYS A 73 0.73 -14.86 17.28
N GLY A 74 1.06 -15.47 16.14
CA GLY A 74 0.48 -15.08 14.86
C GLY A 74 -0.35 -16.19 14.21
N ASP A 75 -1.30 -15.80 13.35
CA ASP A 75 -2.16 -16.71 12.58
C ASP A 75 -1.54 -17.03 11.22
N ILE A 76 -1.63 -18.28 10.77
CA ILE A 76 -1.03 -18.74 9.51
C ILE A 76 -1.68 -18.04 8.31
N ILE A 77 -2.93 -17.59 8.48
CA ILE A 77 -3.66 -16.82 7.49
C ILE A 77 -2.99 -15.46 7.26
N ASP A 78 -2.49 -14.79 8.31
CA ASP A 78 -1.79 -13.50 8.18
C ASP A 78 -0.50 -13.64 7.38
N VAL A 79 0.20 -14.77 7.51
CA VAL A 79 1.42 -15.06 6.75
C VAL A 79 1.11 -15.26 5.27
N VAL A 80 0.08 -16.05 4.95
CA VAL A 80 -0.32 -16.29 3.55
C VAL A 80 -0.81 -14.99 2.90
N THR A 81 -1.59 -14.17 3.61
CA THR A 81 -2.02 -12.86 3.11
C THR A 81 -0.84 -11.95 2.82
N ALA A 82 0.14 -11.87 3.73
CA ALA A 82 1.33 -11.05 3.53
C ALA A 82 2.18 -11.53 2.33
N VAL A 83 2.26 -12.84 2.11
CA VAL A 83 2.97 -13.42 0.95
C VAL A 83 2.25 -13.09 -0.35
N SER A 84 0.92 -13.24 -0.39
CA SER A 84 0.13 -12.89 -1.59
C SER A 84 0.21 -11.40 -1.93
N GLU A 85 0.23 -10.51 -0.93
CA GLU A 85 0.47 -9.08 -1.15
C GLU A 85 1.86 -8.80 -1.74
N ALA A 86 2.89 -9.52 -1.27
CA ALA A 86 4.25 -9.39 -1.77
C ALA A 86 4.39 -9.90 -3.22
N GLU A 87 3.69 -10.98 -3.59
CA GLU A 87 3.68 -11.50 -4.97
C GLU A 87 3.10 -10.50 -5.98
N VAL A 88 2.00 -9.83 -5.62
CA VAL A 88 1.39 -8.79 -6.47
C VAL A 88 2.31 -7.59 -6.64
N ALA A 89 2.99 -7.17 -5.58
CA ALA A 89 3.98 -6.09 -5.64
C ALA A 89 5.17 -6.45 -6.52
N LEU A 90 5.66 -7.70 -6.43
CA LEU A 90 6.76 -8.19 -7.25
C LEU A 90 6.40 -8.26 -8.74
N ASP A 91 5.20 -8.74 -9.08
CA ASP A 91 4.74 -8.81 -10.47
C ASP A 91 4.65 -7.40 -11.11
N THR A 92 4.21 -6.42 -10.32
CA THR A 92 4.20 -5.02 -10.72
C THR A 92 5.62 -4.49 -10.95
N MET A 93 6.58 -4.85 -10.09
CA MET A 93 7.99 -4.46 -10.27
C MET A 93 8.60 -5.08 -11.53
N VAL A 94 8.29 -6.34 -11.84
CA VAL A 94 8.78 -6.99 -13.08
C VAL A 94 8.25 -6.25 -14.30
N SER A 95 6.97 -5.88 -14.30
CA SER A 95 6.38 -5.07 -15.38
C SER A 95 7.09 -3.72 -15.55
N VAL A 96 7.43 -3.05 -14.45
CA VAL A 96 8.20 -1.79 -14.50
C VAL A 96 9.62 -2.02 -15.02
N ARG A 97 10.30 -3.08 -14.56
CA ARG A 97 11.64 -3.47 -15.02
C ARG A 97 11.65 -3.66 -16.54
N ASP A 98 10.69 -4.39 -17.06
CA ASP A 98 10.60 -4.70 -18.50
C ASP A 98 10.33 -3.44 -19.34
N LYS A 99 9.52 -2.51 -18.82
CA LYS A 99 9.29 -1.21 -19.47
C LYS A 99 10.54 -0.33 -19.51
N VAL A 100 11.33 -0.32 -18.44
CA VAL A 100 12.59 0.45 -18.39
C VAL A 100 13.63 -0.13 -19.35
N ILE A 101 13.73 -1.47 -19.43
CA ILE A 101 14.63 -2.15 -20.38
C ILE A 101 14.22 -1.79 -21.82
N SER A 102 12.93 -1.92 -22.15
CA SER A 102 12.43 -1.58 -23.50
C SER A 102 12.69 -0.13 -23.87
N ALA A 103 12.51 0.81 -22.95
CA ALA A 103 12.78 2.23 -23.19
C ALA A 103 14.29 2.48 -23.47
N TYR A 104 15.17 1.76 -22.77
CA TYR A 104 16.61 1.84 -23.00
C TYR A 104 17.02 1.25 -24.37
N GLU A 105 16.45 0.10 -24.73
CA GLU A 105 16.65 -0.50 -26.05
C GLU A 105 16.14 0.40 -27.19
N GLU A 106 15.02 1.08 -27.00
CA GLU A 106 14.46 2.01 -27.99
C GLU A 106 15.35 3.25 -28.18
N ILE A 107 15.88 3.83 -27.08
CA ILE A 107 16.86 4.92 -27.15
C ILE A 107 18.12 4.48 -27.90
N MET A 108 18.63 3.27 -27.62
CA MET A 108 19.79 2.72 -28.33
C MET A 108 19.52 2.51 -29.83
N ARG A 109 18.32 2.04 -30.20
CA ARG A 109 17.93 1.84 -31.60
C ARG A 109 17.79 3.14 -32.38
N MET A 110 17.58 4.26 -31.69
CA MET A 110 17.51 5.60 -32.31
C MET A 110 18.88 6.30 -32.39
N ALA A 111 19.87 5.87 -31.61
CA ALA A 111 21.18 6.51 -31.48
C ALA A 111 22.28 5.95 -32.43
N ILE A 112 21.88 5.27 -33.51
CA ILE A 112 22.76 4.87 -34.62
C ILE A 112 22.26 5.45 -35.93
#